data_AF-A0A3C1BJI0-F1
#
_entry.id   AF-A0A3C1BJI0-F1
#
_cell.length_a   1.000
_cell.length_b   1.000
_cell.length_c   1.000
_cell.angle_alpha   90.00
_cell.angle_beta   90.00
_cell.angle_gamma   90.00
#
_symmetry.space_group_name_H-M   'P 1'
#
loop_
_entity.id
_entity.type
_entity.pdbx_description
1 polymer ?
#
loop_
_entity_poly.entity_id
_entity_poly.type
_entity_poly.pdbx_seq_one_letter_code
_entity_poly.pdbx_strand_id
1 'polypeptide(L)'
;MQTALLVYSIISTAVNVTFTEPFFRWQLVKADPDDDKFADLAVAGNVDYLVTNDKHFNPLKTLHFPKLTIVSLDEFKKVIAEQYPPVP
;
A
#
# COMPACT_ATOMS: atom_id res chain seq x y z
N MET A 1 5.59 10.17 -23.38
CA MET A 1 6.00 8.75 -23.21
C MET A 1 7.34 8.58 -22.49
N GLN A 2 8.39 9.35 -22.82
CA GLN A 2 9.73 9.16 -22.24
C GLN A 2 9.79 9.30 -20.70
N THR A 3 9.08 10.28 -20.11
CA THR A 3 9.05 10.48 -18.66
C THR A 3 8.43 9.29 -17.91
N ALA A 4 7.36 8.70 -18.44
CA ALA A 4 6.69 7.56 -17.81
C ALA A 4 7.60 6.33 -17.76
N LEU A 5 8.36 6.08 -18.83
CA LEU A 5 9.33 4.98 -18.88
C LEU A 5 10.48 5.18 -17.90
N LEU A 6 10.97 6.41 -17.74
CA LEU A 6 12.01 6.71 -16.77
C LEU A 6 11.52 6.50 -15.33
N VAL A 7 10.31 6.97 -15.00
CA VAL A 7 9.73 6.75 -13.67
C VAL A 7 9.55 5.26 -13.40
N TYR A 8 9.02 4.52 -14.39
CA TYR A 8 8.87 3.08 -14.28
C TYR A 8 10.20 2.36 -14.08
N SER A 9 11.25 2.70 -14.84
CA SER A 9 12.56 2.05 -14.72
C SER A 9 13.19 2.29 -13.35
N ILE A 10 13.10 3.52 -12.82
CA ILE A 10 13.63 3.85 -11.49
C ILE A 10 12.94 3.01 -10.41
N ILE A 11 11.61 2.94 -10.43
CA ILE A 11 10.84 2.20 -9.41
C ILE A 11 11.05 0.69 -9.58
N SER A 12 10.97 0.17 -10.80
CA SER A 12 11.06 -1.27 -11.07
C SER A 12 12.44 -1.89 -10.82
N THR A 13 13.50 -1.08 -10.80
CA THR A 13 14.87 -1.56 -10.58
C THR A 13 15.39 -1.30 -9.17
N ALA A 14 14.60 -0.65 -8.32
CA ALA A 14 14.99 -0.33 -6.96
C ALA A 14 15.01 -1.61 -6.07
N VAL A 15 16.05 -1.74 -5.24
CA VAL A 15 16.27 -2.92 -4.39
C VAL A 15 15.18 -3.14 -3.32
N ASN A 16 14.43 -2.09 -3.01
CA ASN A 16 13.35 -2.08 -2.03
C ASN A 16 11.95 -2.22 -2.67
N VAL A 17 11.88 -2.61 -3.94
CA VAL A 17 10.61 -2.89 -4.64
C VAL A 17 10.46 -4.39 -4.84
N THR A 18 9.33 -4.93 -4.40
CA THR A 18 8.97 -6.34 -4.58
C THR A 18 7.78 -6.44 -5.52
N PHE A 19 7.92 -7.23 -6.59
CA PHE A 19 6.82 -7.50 -7.51
C PHE A 19 5.95 -8.62 -6.97
N THR A 20 4.65 -8.34 -6.86
CA THR A 20 3.63 -9.31 -6.43
C THR A 20 2.44 -9.22 -7.38
N GLU A 21 1.79 -10.34 -7.65
CA GLU A 21 0.60 -10.42 -8.49
C GLU A 21 -0.60 -10.89 -7.65
N PRO A 22 -1.70 -10.13 -7.57
CA PRO A 22 -2.90 -10.56 -6.87
C PRO A 22 -3.70 -11.55 -7.73
N PHE A 23 -3.82 -12.79 -7.26
CA PHE A 23 -4.59 -13.84 -7.94
C PHE A 23 -6.06 -13.89 -7.56
N PHE A 24 -6.45 -13.18 -6.50
CA PHE A 24 -7.83 -13.09 -6.01
C PHE A 24 -8.27 -11.63 -5.93
N ARG A 25 -9.50 -11.35 -6.38
CA ARG A 25 -10.10 -10.01 -6.35
C ARG A 25 -11.14 -9.94 -5.25
N TRP A 26 -10.86 -9.19 -4.20
CA TRP A 26 -11.71 -9.12 -3.01
C TRP A 26 -12.88 -8.14 -3.17
N GLN A 27 -12.75 -7.15 -4.05
CA GLN A 27 -13.79 -6.14 -4.31
C GLN A 27 -14.20 -5.38 -3.04
N LEU A 28 -13.21 -4.96 -2.24
CA LEU A 28 -13.42 -4.36 -0.93
C LEU A 28 -13.69 -2.85 -1.02
N VAL A 29 -13.12 -2.17 -2.02
CA VAL A 29 -13.21 -0.72 -2.20
C VAL A 29 -14.44 -0.36 -3.04
N LYS A 30 -15.63 -0.44 -2.43
CA LYS A 30 -16.90 -0.17 -3.14
C LYS A 30 -17.06 1.27 -3.64
N ALA A 31 -16.32 2.21 -3.05
CA ALA A 31 -16.38 3.62 -3.44
C ALA A 31 -15.73 3.86 -4.81
N ASP A 32 -14.68 3.11 -5.13
CA ASP A 32 -13.98 3.15 -6.42
C ASP A 32 -13.43 1.75 -6.75
N PRO A 33 -14.04 1.01 -7.70
CA PRO A 33 -13.56 -0.31 -8.11
C PRO A 33 -12.15 -0.33 -8.70
N ASP A 34 -11.58 0.80 -9.16
CA ASP A 34 -10.19 0.84 -9.64
C ASP A 34 -9.18 0.77 -8.48
N ASP A 35 -9.58 1.21 -7.28
CA ASP A 35 -8.73 1.19 -6.08
C ASP A 35 -8.55 -0.22 -5.49
N ASP A 36 -9.39 -1.18 -5.87
CA ASP A 36 -9.27 -2.57 -5.45
C ASP A 36 -7.92 -3.19 -5.81
N LYS A 37 -7.26 -2.73 -6.89
CA LYS A 37 -5.92 -3.20 -7.25
C LYS A 37 -4.88 -2.98 -6.14
N PHE A 38 -5.06 -1.95 -5.32
CA PHE A 38 -4.17 -1.67 -4.18
C PHE A 38 -4.51 -2.53 -2.97
N ALA A 39 -5.80 -2.71 -2.68
CA ALA A 39 -6.25 -3.56 -1.58
C ALA A 39 -5.91 -5.04 -1.84
N ASP A 40 -6.20 -5.54 -3.05
CA ASP A 40 -5.90 -6.90 -3.47
C ASP A 40 -4.39 -7.19 -3.44
N LEU A 41 -3.58 -6.25 -3.93
CA LEU A 41 -2.11 -6.38 -3.89
C LEU A 41 -1.58 -6.36 -2.45
N ALA A 42 -2.13 -5.52 -1.58
CA ALA A 42 -1.73 -5.46 -0.17
C ALA A 42 -2.01 -6.80 0.54
N VAL A 43 -3.18 -7.42 0.28
CA VAL A 43 -3.50 -8.74 0.83
C VAL A 43 -2.60 -9.82 0.23
N ALA A 44 -2.42 -9.83 -1.10
CA ALA A 44 -1.59 -10.83 -1.78
C ALA A 44 -0.10 -10.75 -1.36
N GLY A 45 0.41 -9.54 -1.14
CA GLY A 45 1.77 -9.30 -0.65
C GLY A 45 1.95 -9.51 0.85
N ASN A 46 0.88 -9.82 1.59
CA ASN A 46 0.88 -9.95 3.05
C ASN A 46 1.60 -8.77 3.73
N VAL A 47 1.29 -7.55 3.29
CA VAL A 47 1.97 -6.34 3.76
C VAL A 47 1.56 -6.00 5.19
N ASP A 48 2.48 -5.43 5.96
CA ASP A 48 2.15 -4.94 7.30
C ASP A 48 1.25 -3.70 7.25
N TYR A 49 1.47 -2.82 6.26
CA TYR A 49 0.76 -1.54 6.14
C TYR A 49 0.42 -1.21 4.69
N LEU A 50 -0.82 -0.75 4.44
CA LEU A 50 -1.20 -0.02 3.24
C LEU A 50 -1.15 1.48 3.56
N VAL A 51 -0.14 2.17 3.03
CA VAL A 51 0.09 3.60 3.30
C VAL A 51 -0.66 4.44 2.26
N THR A 52 -1.71 5.15 2.68
CA THR A 52 -2.49 6.03 1.80
C THR A 52 -3.20 7.14 2.59
N ASN A 53 -3.34 8.31 1.97
CA ASN A 53 -4.17 9.40 2.48
C ASN A 53 -5.57 9.41 1.84
N ASP A 54 -5.87 8.43 0.98
CA ASP A 54 -7.15 8.32 0.31
C ASP A 54 -8.23 7.77 1.25
N LYS A 55 -9.38 8.46 1.26
CA LYS A 55 -10.52 8.13 2.11
C LYS A 55 -11.34 6.96 1.58
N HIS A 56 -11.17 6.55 0.32
CA HIS A 56 -11.85 5.39 -0.26
C HIS A 56 -11.55 4.09 0.51
N PHE A 57 -10.39 4.01 1.17
CA PHE A 57 -9.97 2.86 1.96
C PHE A 57 -10.45 2.87 3.42
N ASN A 58 -11.08 3.95 3.90
CA ASN A 58 -11.55 4.05 5.29
C ASN A 58 -12.48 2.89 5.72
N PRO A 59 -13.41 2.39 4.89
CA PRO A 59 -14.25 1.25 5.25
C PRO A 59 -13.46 -0.03 5.58
N LEU A 60 -12.24 -0.16 5.07
CA LEU A 60 -11.39 -1.33 5.31
C LEU A 60 -10.70 -1.31 6.68
N LYS A 61 -10.61 -0.14 7.33
CA LYS A 61 -10.02 -0.02 8.67
C LYS A 61 -10.80 -0.80 9.74
N THR A 62 -12.10 -0.99 9.54
CA THR A 62 -12.97 -1.74 10.45
C THR A 62 -13.17 -3.20 10.00
N LEU A 63 -12.51 -3.63 8.93
CA LEU A 63 -12.66 -4.97 8.39
C LEU A 63 -11.85 -5.96 9.23
N HIS A 64 -12.52 -7.02 9.71
CA HIS A 64 -11.86 -8.08 10.48
C HIS A 64 -11.08 -9.06 9.59
N PHE A 65 -11.55 -9.29 8.36
CA PHE A 65 -10.92 -10.19 7.40
C PHE A 65 -11.30 -9.82 5.95
N PRO A 66 -10.35 -9.82 5.00
CA PRO A 66 -8.90 -9.89 5.21
C PRO A 66 -8.39 -8.68 6.02
N LYS A 67 -7.42 -8.92 6.90
CA LYS A 67 -6.90 -7.86 7.77
C LYS A 67 -5.97 -6.95 6.97
N LEU A 68 -6.31 -5.67 6.89
CA LEU A 68 -5.49 -4.63 6.28
C LEU A 68 -5.29 -3.47 7.26
N THR A 69 -4.03 -3.17 7.59
CA THR A 69 -3.71 -2.02 8.42
C THR A 69 -3.41 -0.82 7.52
N ILE A 70 -4.37 0.10 7.47
CA ILE A 70 -4.27 1.30 6.63
C ILE A 70 -3.85 2.48 7.48
N VAL A 71 -2.75 3.13 7.07
CA VAL A 71 -2.17 4.28 7.75
C VAL A 71 -1.96 5.42 6.76
N SER A 72 -2.12 6.65 7.25
CA SER A 72 -1.69 7.85 6.53
C SER A 72 -0.18 7.95 6.47
N LEU A 73 0.34 8.79 5.58
CA LEU A 73 1.77 9.03 5.50
C LEU A 73 2.35 9.56 6.83
N ASP A 74 1.61 10.42 7.52
CA ASP A 74 2.07 11.00 8.79
C ASP A 74 2.01 10.00 9.95
N GLU A 75 1.05 9.08 9.95
CA GLU A 75 1.03 7.94 10.88
C GLU A 75 2.21 6.99 10.60
N PHE A 76 2.47 6.70 9.32
CA PHE A 76 3.56 5.80 8.93
C PHE A 76 4.93 6.35 9.31
N LYS A 77 5.16 7.67 9.20
CA LYS A 77 6.39 8.31 9.70
C LYS A 77 6.63 8.04 11.18
N LYS A 78 5.57 8.03 12.00
CA LYS A 78 5.69 7.72 13.44
C LYS A 78 6.06 6.26 13.67
N VAL A 79 5.43 5.34 12.93
CA VAL A 79 5.77 3.90 12.97
C VAL A 79 7.26 3.69 12.66
N ILE A 80 7.77 4.32 11.59
CA ILE A 80 9.19 4.22 11.24
C ILE A 80 10.07 4.86 12.31
N ALA A 81 9.73 6.03 12.84
CA ALA A 81 10.55 6.72 13.83
C ALA A 81 10.65 5.94 15.15
N GLU A 82 9.61 5.20 15.52
CA GLU A 82 9.64 4.28 16.66
C GLU A 82 10.54 3.07 16.40
N GLN A 83 10.53 2.55 15.17
CA GLN A 83 11.32 1.37 14.79
C GLN A 83 12.79 1.71 14.50
N TYR A 84 13.06 2.92 14.04
CA TYR A 84 14.38 3.45 13.69
C TYR A 84 14.51 4.85 14.28
N PRO A 85 14.79 4.96 15.60
CA PRO A 85 15.00 6.25 16.22
C PRO A 85 16.16 6.98 15.54
N PRO A 86 16.09 8.32 15.40
CA PRO A 86 17.18 9.08 14.83
C PRO A 86 18.46 8.81 15.61
N VAL A 87 19.52 8.45 14.89
CA VAL A 87 20.84 8.26 15.48
C VAL A 87 21.29 9.62 16.04
N PRO A 88 21.80 9.69 17.29
CA PRO A 88 22.25 10.93 17.91
C PRO A 88 23.26 11.72 17.09
#